data_AF-A0A814DGC9-F1
#
_entry.id   AF-A0A814DGC9-F1
#
_cell.length_a   1.000
_cell.length_b   1.000
_cell.length_c   1.000
_cell.angle_alpha   90.00
_cell.angle_beta   90.00
_cell.angle_gamma   90.00
#
_symmetry.space_group_name_H-M   'P 1'
#
loop_
_entity.id
_entity.type
_entity.pdbx_description
1 polymer ?
#
loop_
_entity_poly.entity_id
_entity_poly.type
_entity_poly.pdbx_seq_one_letter_code
_entity_poly.pdbx_strand_id
1 'polypeptide(L)'
;MVLCDDILALNNVSSYAYWAVNGTTVAGKANGTSGSAVGYLTKNEGIFIADDDTLYIGDAGNNRIVVVPLNSMSNISIIGDGYGSNLSQFSYPSDVFVTAAYIYIMDAANNRVQRWLRNGTNPVTIPVRPYMDYAYFLFIDKYSNLYLGDCGYSQVLRFSPNSSSPTIVAGNGTAGSTASQLFCPLGVFVDDSETVYVADYSNHRIQKWAYGASSGVTVAGNGLNGNSLMQLNYPKSVVVDTNGYMYIVDTGNNRIVKWAPNANSGVCIIACSGVSGNQMNQLSGPVSLAFDSQGSIYIGDMGNNRVQKFAYINNTGPTTTTIQMKFTSPLSNLIVSSTNIQTNQRVFVKYAGARPECFEGNPREAIARLRQAAEVYKALQPHEHLISMETSFSTSNGFALVFQWFENSECLHPHWSYPPPSKYTDIRSPYYRFRQLSLKQRFDALDTIFTFLEYVDRCGYVAIDFYDGNMLYNFETNVMKICDIDFFEKMPCQPNQPPWGSPRYLAPEENQSNAILDHRTNVFRMGACAFGLLGGELDHSFSLWDANELLYTIALRAVALNPFERHSSIPEFLFEWRNAITSVENSIQCNTRNT
;
A
#
# COMPACT_ATOMS: atom_id res chain seq x y z
N MET A 1 34.63 13.84 -18.26
CA MET A 1 33.16 13.78 -18.14
C MET A 1 32.86 12.90 -16.94
N VAL A 2 32.78 13.50 -15.76
CA VAL A 2 32.38 12.84 -14.52
C VAL A 2 30.92 13.25 -14.33
N LEU A 3 30.01 12.30 -14.46
CA LEU A 3 28.61 12.50 -14.11
C LEU A 3 28.54 12.55 -12.58
N CYS A 4 28.09 13.68 -12.04
CA CYS A 4 27.81 13.85 -10.62
C CYS A 4 26.55 13.07 -10.25
N ASP A 5 26.72 11.92 -9.59
CA ASP A 5 25.69 11.24 -8.79
C ASP A 5 25.55 11.95 -7.41
N ASP A 6 25.46 13.29 -7.41
CA ASP A 6 25.64 14.16 -6.22
C ASP A 6 24.38 14.34 -5.36
N ILE A 7 23.30 13.66 -5.73
CA ILE A 7 22.18 13.38 -4.85
C ILE A 7 22.16 11.86 -4.83
N LEU A 8 22.22 11.24 -3.64
CA LEU A 8 21.82 9.85 -3.47
C LEU A 8 20.35 9.78 -3.88
N ALA A 9 20.10 9.68 -5.18
CA ALA A 9 18.86 9.17 -5.70
C ALA A 9 18.69 7.85 -4.97
N LEU A 10 17.49 7.62 -4.43
CA LEU A 10 17.07 6.43 -3.67
C LEU A 10 17.09 5.17 -4.58
N ASN A 11 18.20 4.94 -5.28
CA ASN A 11 18.43 3.94 -6.30
C ASN A 11 18.40 2.51 -5.73
N ASN A 12 18.48 2.37 -4.41
CA ASN A 12 18.59 1.08 -3.71
C ASN A 12 17.41 0.75 -2.80
N VAL A 13 16.36 1.58 -2.71
CA VAL A 13 15.18 1.27 -1.91
C VAL A 13 14.14 0.62 -2.82
N SER A 14 14.07 -0.71 -2.77
CA SER A 14 13.13 -1.46 -3.62
C SER A 14 11.67 -1.04 -3.38
N SER A 15 10.80 -1.28 -4.37
CA SER A 15 9.34 -1.14 -4.20
C SER A 15 8.81 -1.95 -3.00
N TYR A 16 9.53 -3.02 -2.60
CA TYR A 16 9.27 -3.90 -1.47
C TYR A 16 10.14 -3.63 -0.23
N ALA A 17 10.73 -2.43 -0.12
CA ALA A 17 11.57 -2.10 1.01
C ALA A 17 10.81 -2.13 2.34
N TYR A 18 11.39 -2.81 3.35
CA TYR A 18 10.92 -2.84 4.72
C TYR A 18 12.00 -2.35 5.67
N TRP A 19 11.57 -1.75 6.77
CA TRP A 19 12.44 -1.30 7.84
C TRP A 19 12.11 -2.03 9.13
N ALA A 20 13.09 -2.12 10.03
CA ALA A 20 12.89 -2.62 11.37
C ALA A 20 11.74 -1.86 12.05
N VAL A 21 10.92 -2.57 12.83
CA VAL A 21 9.78 -1.94 13.56
C VAL A 21 10.28 -1.03 14.69
N ASN A 22 11.40 -1.41 15.30
CA ASN A 22 12.03 -0.66 16.37
C ASN A 22 13.23 0.09 15.80
N GLY A 23 13.26 1.40 16.03
CA GLY A 23 14.38 2.24 15.72
C GLY A 23 15.40 2.31 16.87
N THR A 24 16.61 2.74 16.54
CA THR A 24 17.69 3.02 17.48
C THR A 24 17.98 4.51 17.50
N THR A 25 18.20 5.08 18.68
CA THR A 25 18.60 6.50 18.78
C THR A 25 20.06 6.64 18.36
N VAL A 26 20.32 7.45 17.34
CA VAL A 26 21.67 7.71 16.82
C VAL A 26 22.21 9.08 17.24
N ALA A 27 21.35 10.03 17.54
CA ALA A 27 21.74 11.32 18.10
C ALA A 27 20.69 11.83 19.09
N GLY A 28 21.13 12.56 20.12
CA GLY A 28 20.30 12.90 21.28
C GLY A 28 20.21 11.77 22.30
N LYS A 29 19.31 11.90 23.28
CA LYS A 29 19.10 10.87 24.31
C LYS A 29 17.91 10.00 23.97
N ALA A 30 18.02 8.69 24.23
CA ALA A 30 16.97 7.73 23.92
C ALA A 30 15.65 8.02 24.63
N ASN A 31 15.70 8.53 25.86
CA ASN A 31 14.54 8.97 26.65
C ASN A 31 13.99 10.36 26.24
N GLY A 32 14.66 11.02 25.29
CA GLY A 32 14.32 12.33 24.77
C GLY A 32 14.66 13.54 25.65
N THR A 33 15.52 13.36 26.65
CA THR A 33 16.03 14.47 27.45
C THR A 33 16.78 15.46 26.57
N SER A 34 16.31 16.72 26.58
CA SER A 34 16.96 17.83 25.87
C SER A 34 18.19 18.35 26.61
N GLY A 35 19.05 19.07 25.89
CA GLY A 35 20.24 19.70 26.47
C GLY A 35 21.18 20.28 25.42
N SER A 36 22.23 20.97 25.88
CA SER A 36 23.22 21.63 25.02
C SER A 36 24.60 20.96 25.03
N ALA A 37 24.84 20.02 25.96
CA ALA A 37 26.09 19.25 26.01
C ALA A 37 26.27 18.34 24.78
N VAL A 38 27.48 17.83 24.57
CA VAL A 38 27.78 16.88 23.48
C VAL A 38 26.87 15.65 23.60
N GLY A 39 26.25 15.26 22.48
CA GLY A 39 25.30 14.15 22.42
C GLY A 39 23.88 14.46 22.91
N TYR A 40 23.57 15.72 23.25
CA TYR A 40 22.21 16.20 23.46
C TYR A 40 21.75 17.03 22.26
N LEU A 41 20.43 17.01 22.02
CA LEU A 41 19.74 17.87 21.07
C LEU A 41 18.63 18.61 21.80
N THR A 42 18.17 19.72 21.24
CA THR A 42 16.99 20.46 21.71
C THR A 42 16.22 20.96 20.49
N LYS A 43 14.98 20.49 20.30
CA LYS A 43 14.14 20.81 19.14
C LYS A 43 14.89 20.61 17.81
N ASN A 44 15.40 19.41 17.58
CA ASN A 44 16.05 19.12 16.30
C ASN A 44 15.04 19.16 15.15
N GLU A 45 15.39 19.84 14.07
CA GLU A 45 14.52 20.03 12.91
C GLU A 45 15.00 19.17 11.72
N GLY A 46 15.39 19.81 10.62
CA GLY A 46 15.90 19.15 9.43
C GLY A 46 17.15 18.32 9.67
N ILE A 47 17.21 17.18 8.99
CA ILE A 47 18.37 16.30 8.96
C ILE A 47 18.75 15.99 7.53
N PHE A 48 20.03 15.76 7.28
CA PHE A 48 20.53 15.31 6.00
C PHE A 48 21.66 14.30 6.21
N ILE A 49 21.65 13.24 5.43
CA ILE A 49 22.75 12.28 5.38
C ILE A 49 23.44 12.47 4.05
N ALA A 50 24.72 12.78 4.11
CA ALA A 50 25.52 12.97 2.92
C ALA A 50 26.04 11.65 2.36
N ASP A 51 26.63 11.75 1.18
CA ASP A 51 27.28 10.69 0.39
C ASP A 51 28.36 9.88 1.15
N ASP A 52 28.98 10.47 2.16
CA ASP A 52 29.97 9.84 3.04
C ASP A 52 29.37 9.21 4.32
N ASP A 53 28.05 9.05 4.37
CA ASP A 53 27.27 8.64 5.55
C ASP A 53 27.51 9.54 6.79
N THR A 54 27.76 10.83 6.57
CA THR A 54 27.74 11.83 7.64
C THR A 54 26.35 12.42 7.82
N LEU A 55 25.81 12.30 9.03
CA LEU A 55 24.53 12.88 9.42
C LEU A 55 24.71 14.32 9.93
N TYR A 56 24.02 15.26 9.29
CA TYR A 56 23.91 16.65 9.69
C TYR A 56 22.53 16.91 10.29
N ILE A 57 22.48 17.62 11.41
CA ILE A 57 21.25 17.83 12.20
C ILE A 57 21.13 19.31 12.52
N GLY A 58 20.02 19.94 12.13
CA GLY A 58 19.62 21.25 12.65
C GLY A 58 19.21 21.14 14.12
N ASP A 59 20.13 21.38 15.05
CA ASP A 59 19.86 21.41 16.49
C ASP A 59 19.31 22.79 16.86
N ALA A 60 18.11 23.08 16.36
CA ALA A 60 17.58 24.44 16.24
C ALA A 60 17.46 25.16 17.58
N GLY A 61 17.05 24.44 18.64
CA GLY A 61 16.95 24.99 19.99
C GLY A 61 18.30 25.36 20.62
N ASN A 62 19.40 24.79 20.14
CA ASN A 62 20.75 25.11 20.56
C ASN A 62 21.49 26.03 19.56
N ASN A 63 20.83 26.48 18.49
CA ASN A 63 21.37 27.39 17.47
C ASN A 63 22.68 26.90 16.84
N ARG A 64 22.74 25.61 16.49
CA ARG A 64 23.92 24.98 15.89
C ARG A 64 23.54 23.87 14.93
N ILE A 65 24.46 23.46 14.06
CA ILE A 65 24.36 22.21 13.32
C ILE A 65 25.25 21.17 13.98
N VAL A 66 24.70 20.01 14.31
CA VAL A 66 25.46 18.86 14.83
C VAL A 66 25.83 17.95 13.67
N VAL A 67 27.09 17.56 13.60
CA VAL A 67 27.65 16.71 12.53
C VAL A 67 28.10 15.40 13.15
N VAL A 68 27.54 14.29 12.68
CA VAL A 68 27.72 12.94 13.22
C VAL A 68 28.17 12.00 12.10
N PRO A 69 29.46 11.65 12.03
CA PRO A 69 29.94 10.61 11.12
C PRO A 69 29.36 9.25 11.56
N LEU A 70 28.46 8.64 10.77
CA LEU A 70 27.75 7.42 11.18
C LEU A 70 28.70 6.21 11.34
N ASN A 71 29.83 6.24 10.62
CA ASN A 71 30.90 5.24 10.73
C ASN A 71 31.83 5.47 11.93
N SER A 72 31.71 6.59 12.65
CA SER A 72 32.55 6.97 13.78
C SER A 72 31.78 7.86 14.75
N MET A 73 30.77 7.29 15.40
CA MET A 73 29.82 7.98 16.29
C MET A 73 30.48 8.71 17.48
N SER A 74 31.76 8.49 17.76
CA SER A 74 32.54 9.22 18.76
C SER A 74 33.01 10.61 18.29
N ASN A 75 33.05 10.86 16.98
CA ASN A 75 33.65 12.05 16.38
C ASN A 75 32.60 13.10 16.02
N ILE A 76 31.72 13.41 16.98
CA ILE A 76 30.69 14.44 16.81
C ILE A 76 31.35 15.82 16.78
N SER A 77 31.00 16.64 15.80
CA SER A 77 31.44 18.04 15.69
C SER A 77 30.25 18.99 15.52
N ILE A 78 30.52 20.29 15.62
CA ILE A 78 29.51 21.34 15.57
C ILE A 78 29.92 22.37 14.52
N ILE A 79 28.94 22.81 13.72
CA ILE A 79 29.06 24.00 12.87
C ILE A 79 28.23 25.11 13.51
N GLY A 80 28.85 26.28 13.63
CA GLY A 80 28.25 27.50 14.17
C GLY A 80 28.88 27.99 15.47
N ASP A 81 28.93 29.31 15.62
CA ASP A 81 29.55 30.03 16.74
C ASP A 81 28.50 30.53 17.75
N GLY A 82 27.36 29.84 17.81
CA GLY A 82 26.26 30.11 18.74
C GLY A 82 25.16 31.03 18.19
N TYR A 83 24.37 31.58 19.11
CA TYR A 83 23.21 32.40 18.77
C TYR A 83 23.59 33.78 18.23
N GLY A 84 22.96 34.20 17.14
CA GLY A 84 23.09 35.56 16.60
C GLY A 84 22.82 35.67 15.10
N SER A 85 23.13 36.82 14.52
CA SER A 85 22.90 37.15 13.11
C SER A 85 24.18 37.42 12.31
N ASN A 86 25.35 37.32 12.93
CA ASN A 86 26.63 37.39 12.21
C ASN A 86 26.83 36.16 11.31
N LEU A 87 27.77 36.24 10.37
CA LEU A 87 28.27 35.03 9.70
C LEU A 87 28.79 34.06 10.76
N SER A 88 28.56 32.76 10.54
CA SER A 88 28.81 31.69 11.52
C SER A 88 27.84 31.59 12.71
N GLN A 89 27.02 32.59 13.00
CA GLN A 89 25.99 32.49 14.05
C GLN A 89 24.64 32.09 13.46
N PHE A 90 23.79 31.46 14.27
CA PHE A 90 22.45 31.03 13.85
C PHE A 90 21.37 31.50 14.82
N SER A 91 20.15 31.59 14.31
CA SER A 91 18.93 31.74 15.10
C SER A 91 17.90 30.77 14.54
N TYR A 92 17.68 29.68 15.27
CA TYR A 92 16.79 28.58 14.86
C TYR A 92 17.16 27.98 13.48
N PRO A 93 18.34 27.34 13.34
CA PRO A 93 18.72 26.67 12.10
C PRO A 93 17.80 25.46 11.85
N SER A 94 16.82 25.62 10.96
CA SER A 94 15.69 24.69 10.80
C SER A 94 15.97 23.56 9.83
N ASP A 95 16.92 23.72 8.91
CA ASP A 95 17.24 22.67 7.94
C ASP A 95 18.67 22.78 7.43
N VAL A 96 19.18 21.67 6.92
CA VAL A 96 20.52 21.53 6.38
C VAL A 96 20.48 20.63 5.15
N PHE A 97 21.19 21.02 4.08
CA PHE A 97 21.37 20.18 2.89
C PHE A 97 22.83 20.21 2.50
N VAL A 98 23.37 19.06 2.10
CA VAL A 98 24.79 18.94 1.83
C VAL A 98 25.02 18.39 0.44
N THR A 99 25.90 19.06 -0.29
CA THR A 99 26.39 18.68 -1.63
C THR A 99 27.84 18.21 -1.51
N ALA A 100 28.44 17.72 -2.59
CA ALA A 100 29.86 17.38 -2.62
C ALA A 100 30.77 18.55 -2.19
N ALA A 101 30.40 19.79 -2.50
CA ALA A 101 31.22 20.98 -2.27
C ALA A 101 30.79 21.85 -1.07
N TYR A 102 29.50 21.84 -0.72
CA TYR A 102 28.93 22.83 0.19
C TYR A 102 27.89 22.26 1.16
N ILE A 103 27.78 22.93 2.32
CA ILE A 103 26.68 22.76 3.28
C ILE A 103 25.79 24.01 3.19
N TYR A 104 24.49 23.83 3.00
CA TYR A 104 23.48 24.88 2.99
C TYR A 104 22.66 24.79 4.26
N ILE A 105 22.53 25.89 5.00
CA ILE A 105 21.83 25.94 6.29
C ILE A 105 20.72 26.97 6.20
N MET A 106 19.49 26.54 6.47
CA MET A 106 18.34 27.41 6.62
C MET A 106 18.36 28.02 8.02
N ASP A 107 18.70 29.29 8.13
CA ASP A 107 18.76 30.06 9.37
C ASP A 107 17.45 30.82 9.54
N ALA A 108 16.39 30.09 9.92
CA ALA A 108 14.99 30.49 9.75
C ALA A 108 14.64 31.79 10.46
N ALA A 109 15.02 31.97 11.72
CA ALA A 109 14.64 33.19 12.45
C ALA A 109 15.43 34.42 11.95
N ASN A 110 16.58 34.23 11.30
CA ASN A 110 17.30 35.30 10.60
C ASN A 110 16.78 35.52 9.16
N ASN A 111 15.81 34.72 8.67
CA ASN A 111 15.31 34.69 7.29
C ASN A 111 16.46 34.73 6.26
N ARG A 112 17.43 33.82 6.40
CA ARG A 112 18.55 33.68 5.46
C ARG A 112 18.97 32.24 5.25
N VAL A 113 19.72 32.01 4.17
CA VAL A 113 20.47 30.78 3.95
C VAL A 113 21.96 31.09 4.03
N GLN A 114 22.70 30.31 4.82
CA GLN A 114 24.16 30.35 4.81
C GLN A 114 24.72 29.14 4.05
N ARG A 115 25.64 29.39 3.13
CA ARG A 115 26.40 28.35 2.42
C ARG A 115 27.82 28.30 2.98
N TRP A 116 28.27 27.11 3.37
CA TRP A 116 29.59 26.85 3.91
C TRP A 116 30.33 25.90 2.97
N LEU A 117 31.66 25.93 2.99
CA LEU A 117 32.45 24.85 2.40
C LEU A 117 32.13 23.52 3.12
N ARG A 118 32.23 22.40 2.41
CA ARG A 118 31.90 21.06 2.95
C ARG A 118 32.63 20.71 4.25
N ASN A 119 33.82 21.28 4.47
CA ASN A 119 34.59 21.13 5.71
C ASN A 119 34.07 21.99 6.90
N GLY A 120 32.94 22.68 6.76
CA GLY A 120 32.36 23.52 7.80
C GLY A 120 33.05 24.88 7.97
N THR A 121 33.70 25.43 6.94
CA THR A 121 34.38 26.74 6.99
C THR A 121 33.88 27.73 5.94
N ASN A 122 34.32 28.99 6.02
CA ASN A 122 34.04 30.07 5.06
C ASN A 122 32.54 30.26 4.73
N PRO A 123 31.69 30.58 5.72
CA PRO A 123 30.28 30.86 5.47
C PRO A 123 30.08 32.09 4.59
N VAL A 124 29.12 31.99 3.69
CA VAL A 124 28.58 33.12 2.92
C VAL A 124 27.06 33.12 2.99
N THR A 125 26.47 34.31 3.07
CA THR A 125 25.01 34.47 3.00
C THR A 125 24.57 34.40 1.53
N ILE A 126 23.56 33.57 1.24
CA ILE A 126 22.89 33.58 -0.07
C ILE A 126 21.84 34.70 -0.06
N PRO A 127 21.80 35.57 -1.09
CA PRO A 127 20.88 36.70 -1.15
C PRO A 127 19.44 36.25 -1.49
N VAL A 128 18.74 35.68 -0.50
CA VAL A 128 17.34 35.23 -0.63
C VAL A 128 16.31 36.33 -0.30
N ARG A 129 16.75 37.40 0.37
CA ARG A 129 15.91 38.57 0.67
C ARG A 129 15.87 39.56 -0.50
N PRO A 130 14.76 40.32 -0.68
CA PRO A 130 13.56 40.36 0.18
C PRO A 130 12.49 39.32 -0.17
N TYR A 131 12.80 38.36 -1.04
CA TYR A 131 11.79 37.52 -1.71
C TYR A 131 11.17 36.44 -0.84
N MET A 132 11.80 36.10 0.28
CA MET A 132 11.41 35.00 1.16
C MET A 132 10.93 35.53 2.51
N ASP A 133 9.78 35.01 2.97
CA ASP A 133 9.26 35.25 4.31
C ASP A 133 8.92 33.92 5.02
N TYR A 134 9.66 33.58 6.07
CA TYR A 134 9.38 32.40 6.91
C TYR A 134 9.50 31.04 6.18
N ALA A 135 10.67 30.74 5.61
CA ALA A 135 10.98 29.40 5.10
C ALA A 135 11.60 28.50 6.20
N TYR A 136 11.35 27.19 6.11
CA TYR A 136 11.83 26.20 7.10
C TYR A 136 12.74 25.14 6.51
N PHE A 137 12.40 24.62 5.33
CA PHE A 137 13.16 23.57 4.66
C PHE A 137 13.73 24.11 3.35
N LEU A 138 14.88 23.54 2.97
CA LEU A 138 15.54 23.86 1.71
C LEU A 138 15.86 22.57 0.94
N PHE A 139 16.03 22.71 -0.37
CA PHE A 139 16.49 21.62 -1.22
C PHE A 139 17.47 22.16 -2.25
N ILE A 140 18.52 21.41 -2.56
CA ILE A 140 19.47 21.73 -3.62
C ILE A 140 19.38 20.64 -4.68
N ASP A 141 19.09 21.01 -5.93
CA ASP A 141 19.07 20.04 -7.04
C ASP A 141 20.49 19.74 -7.58
N LYS A 142 20.58 18.79 -8.51
CA LYS A 142 21.85 18.41 -9.16
C LYS A 142 22.50 19.54 -9.97
N TYR A 143 21.77 20.59 -10.29
CA TYR A 143 22.26 21.77 -10.99
C TYR A 143 22.63 22.90 -10.01
N SER A 144 22.65 22.61 -8.70
CA SER A 144 22.91 23.56 -7.62
C SER A 144 21.89 24.71 -7.51
N ASN A 145 20.66 24.52 -8.01
CA ASN A 145 19.58 25.47 -7.74
C ASN A 145 19.08 25.26 -6.30
N LEU A 146 18.87 26.36 -5.57
CA LEU A 146 18.29 26.37 -4.24
C LEU A 146 16.77 26.52 -4.32
N TYR A 147 16.05 25.60 -3.69
CA TYR A 147 14.60 25.63 -3.55
C TYR A 147 14.22 25.90 -2.10
N LEU A 148 13.21 26.76 -1.91
CA LEU A 148 12.72 27.17 -0.60
C LEU A 148 11.19 27.13 -0.57
N GLY A 149 10.62 26.39 0.37
CA GLY A 149 9.20 26.47 0.73
C GLY A 149 8.95 27.73 1.54
N ASP A 150 8.33 28.72 0.91
CA ASP A 150 8.05 30.03 1.49
C ASP A 150 6.64 30.01 2.10
N CYS A 151 6.57 29.87 3.43
CA CYS A 151 5.29 29.80 4.11
C CYS A 151 4.56 31.15 4.10
N GLY A 152 5.30 32.25 4.27
CA GLY A 152 4.75 33.61 4.33
C GLY A 152 4.06 34.03 3.03
N TYR A 153 4.66 33.67 1.88
CA TYR A 153 4.08 33.93 0.56
C TYR A 153 3.40 32.71 -0.08
N SER A 154 3.26 31.58 0.62
CA SER A 154 2.55 30.38 0.14
C SER A 154 2.99 29.93 -1.27
N GLN A 155 4.31 29.84 -1.47
CA GLN A 155 4.91 29.51 -2.76
C GLN A 155 6.24 28.76 -2.58
N VAL A 156 6.77 28.20 -3.67
CA VAL A 156 8.12 27.64 -3.71
C VAL A 156 8.99 28.49 -4.62
N LEU A 157 10.09 29.00 -4.06
CA LEU A 157 11.08 29.80 -4.77
C LEU A 157 12.22 28.91 -5.26
N ARG A 158 12.71 29.17 -6.47
CA ARG A 158 13.95 28.60 -7.03
C ARG A 158 14.95 29.71 -7.29
N PHE A 159 16.14 29.58 -6.71
CA PHE A 159 17.29 30.45 -6.96
C PHE A 159 18.34 29.68 -7.75
N SER A 160 18.59 30.11 -8.99
CA SER A 160 19.70 29.54 -9.77
C SER A 160 21.06 29.93 -9.19
N PRO A 161 22.11 29.12 -9.44
CA PRO A 161 23.47 29.44 -8.99
C PRO A 161 23.86 30.86 -9.37
N ASN A 162 24.34 31.63 -8.39
CA ASN A 162 24.77 33.03 -8.53
C ASN A 162 23.66 34.03 -8.91
N SER A 163 22.39 33.62 -8.92
CA SER A 163 21.26 34.55 -9.07
C SER A 163 20.89 35.15 -7.71
N SER A 164 20.61 36.45 -7.70
CA SER A 164 20.02 37.16 -6.56
C SER A 164 18.49 37.32 -6.67
N SER A 165 17.88 36.79 -7.73
CA SER A 165 16.43 36.87 -7.97
C SER A 165 15.87 35.46 -8.21
N PRO A 166 14.79 35.07 -7.50
CA PRO A 166 14.19 33.76 -7.68
C PRO A 166 13.16 33.73 -8.80
N THR A 167 12.83 32.52 -9.23
CA THR A 167 11.60 32.21 -9.96
C THR A 167 10.63 31.44 -9.06
N ILE A 168 9.33 31.70 -9.18
CA ILE A 168 8.31 30.88 -8.52
C ILE A 168 8.11 29.61 -9.34
N VAL A 169 8.24 28.45 -8.71
CA VAL A 169 8.13 27.13 -9.36
C VAL A 169 6.94 26.30 -8.89
N ALA A 170 6.31 26.69 -7.78
CA ALA A 170 5.04 26.13 -7.32
C ALA A 170 4.28 27.16 -6.47
N GLY A 171 2.95 27.14 -6.54
CA GLY A 171 2.10 28.16 -5.92
C GLY A 171 2.07 29.47 -6.72
N ASN A 172 1.26 30.42 -6.26
CA ASN A 172 1.03 31.69 -6.96
C ASN A 172 1.14 32.93 -6.05
N GLY A 173 1.77 32.78 -4.88
CA GLY A 173 1.91 33.88 -3.92
C GLY A 173 0.71 34.09 -2.99
N THR A 174 -0.36 33.29 -3.14
CA THR A 174 -1.61 33.43 -2.38
C THR A 174 -1.99 32.13 -1.69
N ALA A 175 -2.25 32.19 -0.38
CA ALA A 175 -2.71 31.06 0.40
C ALA A 175 -4.06 30.53 -0.12
N GLY A 176 -4.16 29.21 -0.35
CA GLY A 176 -5.38 28.55 -0.78
C GLY A 176 -5.16 27.08 -1.10
N SER A 177 -6.23 26.40 -1.55
CA SER A 177 -6.24 24.94 -1.79
C SER A 177 -6.51 24.54 -3.23
N THR A 178 -6.70 25.51 -4.14
CA THR A 178 -6.85 25.22 -5.57
C THR A 178 -5.57 24.61 -6.16
N ALA A 179 -5.64 24.08 -7.39
CA ALA A 179 -4.48 23.45 -8.03
C ALA A 179 -3.27 24.39 -8.21
N SER A 180 -3.51 25.71 -8.31
CA SER A 180 -2.44 26.72 -8.45
C SER A 180 -1.96 27.33 -7.13
N GLN A 181 -2.62 26.98 -6.01
CA GLN A 181 -2.36 27.56 -4.70
C GLN A 181 -1.76 26.53 -3.74
N LEU A 182 -0.99 27.04 -2.79
CA LEU A 182 -0.44 26.31 -1.66
C LEU A 182 -0.87 27.04 -0.38
N PHE A 183 -0.70 26.41 0.78
CA PHE A 183 -0.86 27.06 2.06
C PHE A 183 0.25 26.61 3.02
N CYS A 184 1.17 27.53 3.30
CA CYS A 184 2.36 27.32 4.11
C CYS A 184 3.20 26.11 3.64
N PRO A 185 3.67 26.06 2.38
CA PRO A 185 4.49 24.95 1.90
C PRO A 185 5.81 24.90 2.68
N LEU A 186 6.15 23.73 3.23
CA LEU A 186 7.36 23.54 4.03
C LEU A 186 8.40 22.72 3.28
N GLY A 187 8.33 21.38 3.35
CA GLY A 187 9.25 20.48 2.67
C GLY A 187 9.13 20.54 1.15
N VAL A 188 10.28 20.58 0.48
CA VAL A 188 10.39 20.57 -0.97
C VAL A 188 11.37 19.47 -1.38
N PHE A 189 10.99 18.70 -2.40
CA PHE A 189 11.88 17.76 -3.06
C PHE A 189 11.80 17.99 -4.57
N VAL A 190 12.94 17.93 -5.26
CA VAL A 190 12.99 18.09 -6.72
C VAL A 190 13.65 16.87 -7.34
N ASP A 191 12.94 16.21 -8.25
CA ASP A 191 13.48 15.03 -8.95
C ASP A 191 14.39 15.40 -10.12
N ASP A 192 14.99 14.39 -10.74
CA ASP A 192 15.92 14.56 -11.86
C ASP A 192 15.32 15.20 -13.12
N SER A 193 13.99 15.22 -13.21
CA SER A 193 13.23 15.86 -14.29
C SER A 193 12.80 17.29 -13.92
N GLU A 194 13.37 17.85 -12.84
CA GLU A 194 13.02 19.15 -12.27
C GLU A 194 11.53 19.25 -11.84
N THR A 195 10.89 18.11 -11.56
CA THR A 195 9.55 18.08 -10.98
C THR A 195 9.64 18.43 -9.50
N VAL A 196 8.83 19.38 -9.05
CA VAL A 196 8.78 19.83 -7.66
C VAL A 196 7.66 19.11 -6.90
N TYR A 197 8.01 18.43 -5.81
CA TYR A 197 7.09 17.85 -4.84
C TYR A 197 7.10 18.71 -3.59
N VAL A 198 5.91 19.11 -3.14
CA VAL A 198 5.74 20.09 -2.07
C VAL A 198 4.87 19.49 -0.97
N ALA A 199 5.37 19.49 0.26
CA ALA A 199 4.56 19.27 1.44
C ALA A 199 3.72 20.53 1.69
N ASP A 200 2.49 20.52 1.18
CA ASP A 200 1.50 21.60 1.30
C ASP A 200 0.86 21.51 2.70
N TYR A 201 1.67 21.88 3.70
CA TYR A 201 1.50 21.58 5.12
C TYR A 201 0.09 21.86 5.65
N SER A 202 -0.42 23.08 5.44
CA SER A 202 -1.73 23.47 5.96
C SER A 202 -2.90 22.92 5.14
N ASN A 203 -2.64 22.40 3.94
CA ASN A 203 -3.64 21.72 3.10
C ASN A 203 -3.56 20.19 3.22
N HIS A 204 -2.71 19.63 4.09
CA HIS A 204 -2.68 18.19 4.40
C HIS A 204 -2.49 17.28 3.18
N ARG A 205 -1.64 17.70 2.24
CA ARG A 205 -1.39 17.00 0.98
C ARG A 205 0.03 17.18 0.49
N ILE A 206 0.44 16.33 -0.44
CA ILE A 206 1.64 16.52 -1.26
C ILE A 206 1.21 16.94 -2.67
N GLN A 207 1.72 18.08 -3.13
CA GLN A 207 1.49 18.60 -4.48
C GLN A 207 2.69 18.32 -5.37
N LYS A 208 2.44 17.80 -6.58
CA LYS A 208 3.44 17.61 -7.64
C LYS A 208 3.26 18.67 -8.72
N TRP A 209 4.34 19.35 -9.07
CA TRP A 209 4.39 20.37 -10.11
C TRP A 209 5.46 19.99 -11.13
N ALA A 210 5.04 19.70 -12.36
CA ALA A 210 5.98 19.49 -13.46
C ALA A 210 6.76 20.80 -13.76
N TYR A 211 7.96 20.67 -14.32
CA TYR A 211 8.77 21.84 -14.68
C TYR A 211 7.99 22.83 -15.56
N GLY A 212 7.89 24.09 -15.11
CA GLY A 212 7.16 25.15 -15.81
C GLY A 212 5.63 25.09 -15.72
N ALA A 213 5.05 24.16 -14.94
CA ALA A 213 3.60 24.07 -14.76
C ALA A 213 3.04 25.28 -14.00
N SER A 214 1.84 25.72 -14.36
CA SER A 214 1.09 26.78 -13.65
C SER A 214 0.14 26.25 -12.56
N SER A 215 0.00 24.94 -12.45
CA SER A 215 -0.81 24.26 -11.44
C SER A 215 -0.23 22.90 -11.08
N GLY A 216 -0.38 22.51 -9.82
CA GLY A 216 0.03 21.21 -9.31
C GLY A 216 -1.10 20.18 -9.29
N VAL A 217 -0.69 18.92 -9.14
CA VAL A 217 -1.57 17.77 -8.95
C VAL A 217 -1.36 17.21 -7.55
N THR A 218 -2.44 16.91 -6.83
CA THR A 218 -2.35 16.22 -5.54
C THR A 218 -1.95 14.77 -5.78
N VAL A 219 -0.80 14.36 -5.25
CA VAL A 219 -0.25 13.01 -5.45
C VAL A 219 -0.26 12.15 -4.19
N ALA A 220 -0.39 12.77 -3.01
CA ALA A 220 -0.60 12.07 -1.74
C ALA A 220 -1.44 12.92 -0.79
N GLY A 221 -2.24 12.27 0.05
CA GLY A 221 -3.30 12.92 0.82
C GLY A 221 -4.48 13.35 -0.07
N ASN A 222 -5.62 13.63 0.55
CA ASN A 222 -6.84 14.05 -0.15
C ASN A 222 -7.25 15.50 0.15
N GLY A 223 -6.36 16.29 0.76
CA GLY A 223 -6.63 17.67 1.15
C GLY A 223 -7.41 17.82 2.45
N LEU A 224 -7.77 16.72 3.13
CA LEU A 224 -8.49 16.72 4.39
C LEU A 224 -7.58 16.23 5.52
N ASN A 225 -7.69 16.87 6.68
CA ASN A 225 -6.99 16.41 7.87
C ASN A 225 -7.60 15.07 8.35
N GLY A 226 -6.75 14.13 8.72
CA GLY A 226 -7.19 12.85 9.27
C GLY A 226 -6.04 11.84 9.38
N ASN A 227 -6.35 10.63 9.84
CA ASN A 227 -5.36 9.58 10.10
C ASN A 227 -5.56 8.31 9.25
N SER A 228 -6.56 8.29 8.35
CA SER A 228 -6.74 7.19 7.41
C SER A 228 -5.54 7.09 6.46
N LEU A 229 -5.44 5.99 5.71
CA LEU A 229 -4.36 5.81 4.72
C LEU A 229 -4.52 6.70 3.48
N MET A 230 -5.66 7.36 3.29
CA MET A 230 -5.90 8.35 2.23
C MET A 230 -5.64 9.78 2.69
N GLN A 231 -5.44 10.00 3.99
CA GLN A 231 -5.31 11.31 4.60
C GLN A 231 -3.91 11.51 5.17
N LEU A 232 -3.47 12.77 5.17
CA LEU A 232 -2.29 13.23 5.89
C LEU A 232 -2.74 14.26 6.93
N ASN A 233 -1.85 14.58 7.86
CA ASN A 233 -2.08 15.58 8.87
C ASN A 233 -0.79 16.38 9.06
N TYR A 234 -0.82 17.63 8.57
CA TYR A 234 0.31 18.56 8.61
C TYR A 234 1.66 17.94 8.13
N PRO A 235 1.74 17.39 6.91
CA PRO A 235 2.97 16.80 6.43
C PRO A 235 4.08 17.86 6.33
N LYS A 236 5.25 17.60 6.91
CA LYS A 236 6.37 18.56 6.90
C LYS A 236 7.41 18.29 5.84
N SER A 237 7.65 17.02 5.50
CA SER A 237 8.74 16.61 4.62
C SER A 237 8.28 15.48 3.69
N VAL A 238 8.79 15.51 2.47
CA VAL A 238 8.62 14.46 1.45
C VAL A 238 9.95 14.26 0.74
N VAL A 239 10.28 13.01 0.43
CA VAL A 239 11.35 12.65 -0.52
C VAL A 239 10.81 11.60 -1.48
N VAL A 240 11.33 11.58 -2.69
CA VAL A 240 10.84 10.69 -3.76
C VAL A 240 11.98 9.84 -4.29
N ASP A 241 11.76 8.53 -4.44
CA ASP A 241 12.75 7.65 -5.05
C ASP A 241 12.69 7.62 -6.58
N THR A 242 13.67 6.96 -7.21
CA THR A 242 13.76 6.87 -8.67
C THR A 242 12.64 6.03 -9.29
N ASN A 243 11.94 5.22 -8.50
CA ASN A 243 10.73 4.51 -8.89
C ASN A 243 9.46 5.37 -8.67
N GLY A 244 9.62 6.60 -8.17
CA GLY A 244 8.54 7.55 -7.90
C GLY A 244 7.78 7.31 -6.59
N TYR A 245 8.22 6.40 -5.72
CA TYR A 245 7.60 6.26 -4.40
C TYR A 245 7.96 7.46 -3.53
N MET A 246 6.96 7.98 -2.83
CA MET A 246 7.12 9.09 -1.92
C MET A 246 7.20 8.59 -0.48
N TYR A 247 8.14 9.12 0.28
CA TYR A 247 8.28 8.88 1.72
C TYR A 247 7.96 10.18 2.43
N ILE A 248 6.88 10.17 3.22
CA ILE A 248 6.25 11.37 3.75
C ILE A 248 6.30 11.34 5.27
N VAL A 249 6.80 12.42 5.86
CA VAL A 249 6.69 12.67 7.30
C VAL A 249 5.29 13.22 7.59
N ASP A 250 4.40 12.35 8.04
CA ASP A 250 3.02 12.68 8.41
C ASP A 250 2.99 13.17 9.87
N THR A 251 3.56 14.37 10.08
CA THR A 251 3.93 14.92 11.39
C THR A 251 2.77 14.92 12.39
N GLY A 252 1.60 15.38 11.99
CA GLY A 252 0.42 15.47 12.86
C GLY A 252 -0.12 14.09 13.29
N ASN A 253 0.23 13.04 12.55
CA ASN A 253 -0.11 11.65 12.88
C ASN A 253 1.09 10.85 13.45
N ASN A 254 2.22 11.50 13.72
CA ASN A 254 3.42 10.88 14.33
C ASN A 254 3.92 9.61 13.60
N ARG A 255 3.83 9.57 12.27
CA ARG A 255 4.17 8.38 11.47
C ARG A 255 4.91 8.75 10.19
N ILE A 256 5.54 7.76 9.57
CA ILE A 256 6.07 7.86 8.20
C ILE A 256 5.21 7.01 7.27
N VAL A 257 4.80 7.60 6.15
CA VAL A 257 3.96 6.95 5.14
C VAL A 257 4.74 6.82 3.83
N LYS A 258 4.72 5.62 3.25
CA LYS A 258 5.18 5.35 1.88
C LYS A 258 3.98 5.43 0.94
N TRP A 259 4.11 6.14 -0.17
CA TRP A 259 3.04 6.31 -1.14
C TRP A 259 3.53 5.92 -2.52
N ALA A 260 2.84 4.98 -3.17
CA ALA A 260 3.22 4.53 -4.50
C ALA A 260 2.80 5.55 -5.59
N PRO A 261 3.54 5.64 -6.71
CA PRO A 261 3.12 6.47 -7.83
C PRO A 261 1.68 6.17 -8.23
N ASN A 262 0.86 7.20 -8.41
CA ASN A 262 -0.56 7.09 -8.81
C ASN A 262 -1.49 6.33 -7.84
N ALA A 263 -1.03 6.00 -6.62
CA ALA A 263 -1.89 5.37 -5.63
C ALA A 263 -2.86 6.37 -4.98
N ASN A 264 -4.04 5.89 -4.58
CA ASN A 264 -5.05 6.69 -3.87
C ASN A 264 -4.87 6.67 -2.35
N SER A 265 -4.01 5.79 -1.83
CA SER A 265 -3.70 5.66 -0.42
C SER A 265 -2.23 5.30 -0.22
N GLY A 266 -1.69 5.73 0.91
CA GLY A 266 -0.36 5.35 1.37
C GLY A 266 -0.38 4.07 2.21
N VAL A 267 0.82 3.61 2.54
CA VAL A 267 1.07 2.53 3.49
C VAL A 267 1.94 3.11 4.59
N CYS A 268 1.50 3.00 5.85
CA CYS A 268 2.37 3.39 6.95
C CYS A 268 3.53 2.39 7.07
N ILE A 269 4.75 2.91 7.17
CA ILE A 269 5.97 2.11 7.26
C ILE A 269 6.69 2.23 8.61
N ILE A 270 6.49 3.33 9.35
CA ILE A 270 7.14 3.57 10.65
C ILE A 270 6.14 4.24 11.60
N ALA A 271 6.15 3.80 12.88
CA ALA A 271 5.31 4.32 13.96
C ALA A 271 3.79 4.26 13.67
N CYS A 272 3.33 3.16 13.08
CA CYS A 272 1.98 3.02 12.53
C CYS A 272 0.83 2.92 13.54
N SER A 273 1.12 2.89 14.83
CA SER A 273 0.07 3.15 15.83
C SER A 273 -0.44 4.59 15.75
N GLY A 274 0.35 5.53 15.18
CA GLY A 274 0.06 6.96 15.15
C GLY A 274 0.06 7.65 16.52
N VAL A 275 0.37 6.88 17.58
CA VAL A 275 0.39 7.36 18.96
C VAL A 275 1.73 8.04 19.21
N SER A 276 1.67 9.34 19.56
CA SER A 276 2.82 10.08 20.03
C SER A 276 3.42 9.42 21.28
N GLY A 277 4.74 9.22 21.27
CA GLY A 277 5.46 8.66 22.42
C GLY A 277 6.96 8.57 22.16
N ASN A 278 7.70 8.01 23.13
CA ASN A 278 9.16 7.96 23.12
C ASN A 278 9.74 6.54 23.05
N GLN A 279 8.89 5.51 22.89
CA GLN A 279 9.33 4.14 22.71
C GLN A 279 10.12 3.97 21.39
N MET A 280 10.75 2.81 21.20
CA MET A 280 11.59 2.53 20.02
C MET A 280 10.79 2.48 18.71
N ASN A 281 9.49 2.22 18.77
CA ASN A 281 8.58 2.16 17.62
C ASN A 281 7.58 3.32 17.60
N GLN A 282 7.85 4.39 18.35
CA GLN A 282 7.02 5.57 18.48
C GLN A 282 7.83 6.82 18.13
N LEU A 283 7.14 7.80 17.56
CA LEU A 283 7.67 9.12 17.26
C LEU A 283 6.81 10.17 17.99
N SER A 284 7.31 11.38 18.12
CA SER A 284 6.59 12.52 18.66
C SER A 284 6.92 13.76 17.83
N GLY A 285 5.96 14.21 17.02
CA GLY A 285 6.14 15.33 16.09
C GLY A 285 7.37 15.18 15.19
N PRO A 286 7.50 14.08 14.41
CA PRO A 286 8.62 13.93 13.50
C PRO A 286 8.57 15.02 12.42
N VAL A 287 9.71 15.55 12.01
CA VAL A 287 9.77 16.75 11.14
C VAL A 287 10.53 16.56 9.85
N SER A 288 11.47 15.62 9.82
CA SER A 288 12.37 15.36 8.69
C SER A 288 12.71 13.87 8.61
N LEU A 289 13.05 13.42 7.42
CA LEU A 289 13.59 12.08 7.20
C LEU A 289 14.75 12.12 6.19
N ALA A 290 15.69 11.19 6.33
CA ALA A 290 16.80 10.99 5.41
C ALA A 290 17.14 9.50 5.31
N PHE A 291 17.86 9.11 4.26
CA PHE A 291 18.29 7.73 4.04
C PHE A 291 19.82 7.65 4.08
N ASP A 292 20.36 6.56 4.65
CA ASP A 292 21.79 6.23 4.48
C ASP A 292 22.07 5.48 3.18
N SER A 293 23.35 5.32 2.83
CA SER A 293 23.79 4.58 1.64
C SER A 293 23.26 3.13 1.57
N GLN A 294 22.89 2.57 2.73
CA GLN A 294 22.32 1.24 2.88
C GLN A 294 20.78 1.22 2.81
N GLY A 295 20.12 2.37 2.65
CA GLY A 295 18.67 2.49 2.55
C GLY A 295 17.93 2.54 3.89
N SER A 296 18.63 2.63 5.02
CA SER A 296 17.99 2.78 6.35
C SER A 296 17.40 4.18 6.49
N ILE A 297 16.23 4.29 7.13
CA ILE A 297 15.56 5.58 7.36
C ILE A 297 16.03 6.19 8.67
N TYR A 298 16.38 7.46 8.65
CA TYR A 298 16.64 8.30 9.81
C TYR A 298 15.54 9.34 9.92
N ILE A 299 15.07 9.59 11.14
CA ILE A 299 13.95 10.49 11.38
C ILE A 299 14.34 11.51 12.44
N GLY A 300 14.15 12.79 12.13
CA GLY A 300 14.18 13.86 13.12
C GLY A 300 12.93 13.79 14.00
N ASP A 301 13.06 13.15 15.17
CA ASP A 301 11.99 12.95 16.14
C ASP A 301 11.96 14.13 17.14
N MET A 302 11.59 15.31 16.63
CA MET A 302 11.74 16.61 17.29
C MET A 302 11.14 16.66 18.69
N GLY A 303 9.93 16.13 18.88
CA GLY A 303 9.25 16.11 20.17
C GLY A 303 9.98 15.28 21.23
N ASN A 304 10.84 14.36 20.79
CA ASN A 304 11.73 13.57 21.64
C ASN A 304 13.19 14.03 21.56
N ASN A 305 13.50 15.19 20.97
CA ASN A 305 14.87 15.75 20.90
C ASN A 305 15.93 14.72 20.47
N ARG A 306 15.63 13.89 19.47
CA ARG A 306 16.50 12.81 19.02
C ARG A 306 16.40 12.59 17.51
N VAL A 307 17.40 11.89 16.98
CA VAL A 307 17.32 11.27 15.65
C VAL A 307 17.27 9.76 15.82
N GLN A 308 16.28 9.12 15.21
CA GLN A 308 16.06 7.68 15.30
C GLN A 308 16.29 7.00 13.94
N LYS A 309 17.10 5.94 13.93
CA LYS A 309 17.41 5.10 12.77
C LYS A 309 16.52 3.87 12.77
N PHE A 310 15.91 3.56 11.63
CA PHE A 310 15.19 2.33 11.35
C PHE A 310 15.96 1.58 10.27
N ALA A 311 16.56 0.44 10.65
CA ALA A 311 17.43 -0.32 9.76
C ALA A 311 16.66 -0.86 8.56
N TYR A 312 17.24 -0.72 7.37
CA TYR A 312 16.72 -1.37 6.17
C TYR A 312 16.93 -2.89 6.26
N ILE A 313 15.89 -3.64 5.88
CA ILE A 313 15.92 -5.10 5.88
C ILE A 313 16.12 -5.57 4.44
N ASN A 314 17.37 -5.83 4.06
CA ASN A 314 17.75 -6.30 2.72
C ASN A 314 17.59 -7.82 2.60
N ASN A 315 16.51 -8.29 1.95
CA ASN A 315 16.19 -9.71 1.80
C ASN A 315 16.83 -10.34 0.55
N THR A 316 18.17 -10.41 0.46
CA THR A 316 18.88 -11.01 -0.69
C THR A 316 19.65 -12.31 -0.39
N GLY A 317 19.36 -13.01 0.72
CA GLY A 317 19.90 -14.35 0.99
C GLY A 317 18.83 -15.45 0.89
N PRO A 318 19.17 -16.70 0.51
CA PRO A 318 18.28 -17.83 0.67
C PRO A 318 18.24 -18.15 2.17
N THR A 319 17.20 -17.69 2.85
CA THR A 319 16.95 -18.01 4.25
C THR A 319 15.54 -18.53 4.42
N THR A 320 15.40 -19.48 5.33
CA THR A 320 14.14 -19.94 5.88
C THR A 320 13.27 -18.74 6.26
N THR A 321 12.26 -18.44 5.44
CA THR A 321 11.35 -17.32 5.67
C THR A 321 10.48 -17.64 6.88
N THR A 322 10.66 -16.84 7.94
CA THR A 322 9.76 -16.83 9.08
C THR A 322 8.72 -15.73 8.85
N ILE A 323 7.47 -16.09 8.53
CA ILE A 323 6.35 -15.14 8.49
C ILE A 323 6.05 -14.71 9.93
N GLN A 324 6.23 -13.44 10.25
CA GLN A 324 5.82 -12.87 11.54
C GLN A 324 4.46 -12.20 11.37
N MET A 325 3.39 -12.81 11.88
CA MET A 325 2.07 -12.16 11.91
C MET A 325 1.90 -11.46 13.27
N LYS A 326 1.81 -10.13 13.26
CA LYS A 326 1.61 -9.32 14.46
C LYS A 326 0.15 -8.87 14.53
N PHE A 327 -0.64 -9.49 15.40
CA PHE A 327 -2.02 -9.07 15.67
C PHE A 327 -2.04 -7.88 16.64
N THR A 328 -2.98 -6.95 16.47
CA THR A 328 -3.05 -5.66 17.20
C THR A 328 -3.63 -5.75 18.62
N SER A 329 -3.45 -6.87 19.32
CA SER A 329 -3.81 -7.00 20.75
C SER A 329 -2.60 -7.37 21.62
N PRO A 330 -2.60 -7.05 22.94
CA PRO A 330 -1.37 -6.96 23.73
C PRO A 330 -0.65 -8.29 24.03
N LEU A 331 -1.15 -9.43 23.54
CA LEU A 331 -0.69 -10.75 23.94
C LEU A 331 -0.64 -11.72 22.76
N SER A 332 0.38 -11.61 21.92
CA SER A 332 1.16 -12.70 21.27
C SER A 332 1.72 -12.27 19.91
N ASN A 333 3.05 -12.26 19.80
CA ASN A 333 3.72 -12.28 18.50
C ASN A 333 3.58 -13.70 17.95
N LEU A 334 3.05 -13.85 16.74
CA LEU A 334 3.00 -15.15 16.08
C LEU A 334 4.20 -15.33 15.16
N ILE A 335 5.12 -16.21 15.55
CA ILE A 335 6.28 -16.64 14.76
C ILE A 335 5.87 -17.86 13.92
N VAL A 336 5.82 -17.72 12.60
CA VAL A 336 5.56 -18.81 11.66
C VAL A 336 6.83 -19.10 10.90
N SER A 337 7.41 -20.29 11.01
CA SER A 337 8.50 -20.74 10.13
C SER A 337 7.97 -21.70 9.08
N SER A 338 8.21 -21.41 7.81
CA SER A 338 7.98 -22.36 6.72
C SER A 338 9.28 -22.53 5.94
N THR A 339 9.58 -23.75 5.52
CA THR A 339 10.87 -24.09 4.88
C THR A 339 10.89 -23.84 3.37
N ASN A 340 9.76 -23.48 2.75
CA ASN A 340 9.61 -23.44 1.28
C ASN A 340 9.09 -22.12 0.70
N ILE A 341 8.85 -21.08 1.51
CA ILE A 341 8.44 -19.77 0.99
C ILE A 341 9.69 -18.97 0.67
N GLN A 342 9.89 -18.65 -0.61
CA GLN A 342 11.00 -17.82 -1.05
C GLN A 342 10.86 -16.40 -0.49
N THR A 343 11.98 -15.77 -0.13
CA THR A 343 12.03 -14.36 0.26
C THR A 343 11.50 -13.49 -0.89
N ASN A 344 10.67 -12.48 -0.57
CA ASN A 344 9.97 -11.58 -1.52
C ASN A 344 8.78 -12.19 -2.30
N GLN A 345 8.32 -13.38 -1.96
CA GLN A 345 7.07 -13.92 -2.48
C GLN A 345 5.88 -13.35 -1.69
N ARG A 346 4.92 -12.72 -2.38
CA ARG A 346 3.61 -12.45 -1.76
C ARG A 346 2.92 -13.77 -1.48
N VAL A 347 2.29 -13.87 -0.33
CA VAL A 347 1.46 -15.02 0.04
C VAL A 347 0.16 -14.52 0.64
N PHE A 348 -0.90 -15.29 0.45
CA PHE A 348 -2.16 -15.08 1.16
C PHE A 348 -2.17 -16.01 2.39
N VAL A 349 -2.53 -15.47 3.56
CA VAL A 349 -2.56 -16.25 4.80
C VAL A 349 -3.94 -16.19 5.41
N LYS A 350 -4.56 -17.37 5.60
CA LYS A 350 -5.80 -17.52 6.36
C LYS A 350 -5.46 -18.00 7.76
N TYR A 351 -5.93 -17.31 8.79
CA TYR A 351 -5.63 -17.62 10.19
C TYR A 351 -6.89 -17.71 11.03
N ALA A 352 -6.98 -18.75 11.86
CA ALA A 352 -8.00 -18.90 12.88
C ALA A 352 -7.36 -18.98 14.27
N GLY A 353 -7.99 -18.35 15.27
CA GLY A 353 -7.50 -18.32 16.66
C GLY A 353 -7.29 -16.92 17.23
N ALA A 354 -7.26 -15.88 16.37
CA ALA A 354 -7.43 -14.50 16.81
C ALA A 354 -8.92 -14.20 16.99
N ARG A 355 -9.25 -13.28 17.91
CA ARG A 355 -10.62 -12.75 18.07
C ARG A 355 -10.73 -11.45 17.25
N PRO A 356 -11.28 -11.47 16.02
CA PRO A 356 -11.48 -10.25 15.25
C PRO A 356 -12.63 -9.42 15.83
N GLU A 357 -12.67 -8.14 15.46
CA GLU A 357 -13.62 -7.14 15.99
C GLU A 357 -15.09 -7.53 15.83
N CYS A 358 -15.43 -8.28 14.77
CA CYS A 358 -16.79 -8.62 14.40
C CYS A 358 -17.16 -10.11 14.59
N PHE A 359 -16.33 -10.93 15.25
CA PHE A 359 -16.64 -12.35 15.47
C PHE A 359 -17.11 -12.62 16.90
N GLU A 360 -18.36 -13.10 17.00
CA GLU A 360 -18.99 -13.50 18.25
C GLU A 360 -18.92 -15.01 18.51
N GLY A 361 -18.39 -15.80 17.56
CA GLY A 361 -18.29 -17.25 17.67
C GLY A 361 -17.12 -17.74 18.53
N ASN A 362 -17.01 -19.06 18.68
CA ASN A 362 -15.95 -19.71 19.44
C ASN A 362 -14.66 -19.84 18.60
N PRO A 363 -13.52 -19.25 19.01
CA PRO A 363 -12.26 -19.36 18.27
C PRO A 363 -11.77 -20.80 18.08
N ARG A 364 -12.11 -21.72 18.99
CA ARG A 364 -11.74 -23.14 18.85
C ARG A 364 -12.48 -23.81 17.68
N GLU A 365 -13.72 -23.44 17.46
CA GLU A 365 -14.49 -23.94 16.31
C GLU A 365 -13.97 -23.37 15.00
N ALA A 366 -13.58 -22.09 14.99
CA ALA A 366 -12.92 -21.49 13.82
C ALA A 366 -11.59 -22.20 13.48
N ILE A 367 -10.80 -22.55 14.50
CA ILE A 367 -9.57 -23.34 14.32
C ILE A 367 -9.89 -24.73 13.77
N ALA A 368 -10.89 -25.42 14.30
CA ALA A 368 -11.30 -26.74 13.83
C ALA A 368 -11.77 -26.70 12.37
N ARG A 369 -12.59 -25.70 12.01
CA ARG A 369 -13.03 -25.45 10.63
C ARG A 369 -11.85 -25.20 9.69
N LEU A 370 -10.91 -24.33 10.06
CA LEU A 370 -9.75 -24.04 9.22
C LEU A 370 -8.81 -25.25 9.04
N ARG A 371 -8.73 -26.13 10.05
CA ARG A 371 -8.03 -27.42 9.92
C ARG A 371 -8.73 -28.35 8.94
N GLN A 372 -10.05 -28.43 9.00
CA GLN A 372 -10.84 -29.22 8.05
C GLN A 372 -10.67 -28.67 6.62
N ALA A 373 -10.71 -27.36 6.44
CA ALA A 373 -10.45 -26.70 5.17
C ALA A 373 -9.07 -27.08 4.59
N ALA A 374 -8.03 -27.18 5.42
CA ALA A 374 -6.71 -27.64 5.00
C ALA A 374 -6.75 -29.01 4.29
N GLU A 375 -7.57 -29.93 4.81
CA GLU A 375 -7.74 -31.27 4.23
C GLU A 375 -8.53 -31.22 2.92
N VAL A 376 -9.49 -30.29 2.79
CA VAL A 376 -10.20 -30.04 1.53
C VAL A 376 -9.22 -29.52 0.46
N TYR A 377 -8.40 -28.50 0.78
CA TYR A 377 -7.39 -27.98 -0.16
C TYR A 377 -6.41 -29.08 -0.58
N LYS A 378 -5.94 -29.93 0.35
CA LYS A 378 -5.08 -31.07 0.02
C LYS A 378 -5.78 -32.08 -0.90
N ALA A 379 -7.05 -32.37 -0.66
CA ALA A 379 -7.82 -33.33 -1.46
C ALA A 379 -8.10 -32.82 -2.88
N LEU A 380 -8.22 -31.49 -3.06
CA LEU A 380 -8.54 -30.89 -4.35
C LEU A 380 -7.31 -30.33 -5.10
N GLN A 381 -6.14 -30.28 -4.48
CA GLN A 381 -4.87 -30.00 -5.17
C GLN A 381 -4.29 -31.25 -5.84
N PRO A 382 -3.55 -31.11 -6.97
CA PRO A 382 -3.17 -29.88 -7.64
C PRO A 382 -4.07 -29.54 -8.85
N HIS A 383 -5.32 -29.11 -8.61
CA HIS A 383 -6.15 -28.59 -9.71
C HIS A 383 -5.65 -27.22 -10.20
N GLU A 384 -5.49 -27.04 -11.51
CA GLU A 384 -4.83 -25.86 -12.10
C GLU A 384 -5.54 -24.52 -11.79
N HIS A 385 -6.87 -24.58 -11.67
CA HIS A 385 -7.71 -23.42 -11.37
C HIS A 385 -7.91 -23.15 -9.87
N LEU A 386 -7.42 -24.00 -8.97
CA LEU A 386 -7.48 -23.75 -7.53
C LEU A 386 -6.23 -22.96 -7.09
N ILE A 387 -6.37 -22.01 -6.16
CA ILE A 387 -5.19 -21.38 -5.56
C ILE A 387 -4.33 -22.43 -4.85
N SER A 388 -3.01 -22.35 -5.04
CA SER A 388 -2.09 -23.33 -4.47
C SER A 388 -1.89 -23.06 -2.97
N MET A 389 -2.36 -23.96 -2.10
CA MET A 389 -1.95 -23.98 -0.70
C MET A 389 -0.54 -24.58 -0.61
N GLU A 390 0.40 -23.79 -0.10
CA GLU A 390 1.80 -24.15 0.10
C GLU A 390 2.00 -24.99 1.37
N THR A 391 1.38 -24.53 2.46
CA THR A 391 1.59 -25.14 3.77
C THR A 391 0.46 -24.78 4.74
N SER A 392 0.40 -25.54 5.83
CA SER A 392 -0.49 -25.28 6.96
C SER A 392 0.26 -25.60 8.25
N PHE A 393 0.05 -24.84 9.32
CA PHE A 393 0.72 -25.08 10.59
C PHE A 393 -0.13 -24.62 11.78
N SER A 394 0.15 -25.24 12.93
CA SER A 394 -0.46 -24.86 14.21
C SER A 394 0.35 -23.77 14.89
N THR A 395 -0.32 -22.96 15.69
CA THR A 395 0.30 -21.92 16.51
C THR A 395 -0.05 -22.13 17.98
N SER A 396 0.55 -21.34 18.88
CA SER A 396 0.21 -21.40 20.31
C SER A 396 -1.29 -21.15 20.57
N ASN A 397 -1.93 -20.33 19.74
CA ASN A 397 -3.31 -19.87 19.94
C ASN A 397 -4.22 -20.12 18.72
N GLY A 398 -3.79 -20.89 17.72
CA GLY A 398 -4.47 -20.92 16.43
C GLY A 398 -3.92 -21.89 15.40
N PHE A 399 -4.35 -21.69 14.16
CA PHE A 399 -3.97 -22.48 12.98
C PHE A 399 -3.97 -21.57 11.75
N ALA A 400 -3.05 -21.80 10.82
CA ALA A 400 -2.96 -21.02 9.59
C ALA A 400 -2.79 -21.89 8.34
N LEU A 401 -3.33 -21.38 7.24
CA LEU A 401 -3.09 -21.86 5.87
C LEU A 401 -2.34 -20.77 5.11
N VAL A 402 -1.35 -21.16 4.31
CA VAL A 402 -0.58 -20.24 3.48
C VAL A 402 -0.74 -20.64 2.02
N PHE A 403 -1.07 -19.67 1.19
CA PHE A 403 -1.35 -19.83 -0.23
C PHE A 403 -0.39 -18.99 -1.06
N GLN A 404 -0.04 -19.49 -2.25
CA GLN A 404 0.63 -18.69 -3.26
C GLN A 404 -0.23 -17.48 -3.63
N TRP A 405 0.39 -16.31 -3.69
CA TRP A 405 -0.30 -15.12 -4.19
C TRP A 405 -0.55 -15.23 -5.69
N PHE A 406 -1.78 -14.93 -6.11
CA PHE A 406 -2.12 -14.83 -7.53
C PHE A 406 -1.92 -13.38 -7.99
N GLU A 407 -0.78 -13.12 -8.64
CA GLU A 407 -0.38 -11.75 -9.02
C GLU A 407 -1.40 -11.05 -9.93
N ASN A 408 -1.55 -9.74 -9.71
CA ASN A 408 -2.47 -8.85 -10.44
C ASN A 408 -3.91 -9.38 -10.55
N SER A 409 -4.36 -10.17 -9.57
CA SER A 409 -5.74 -10.68 -9.50
C SER A 409 -6.60 -9.86 -8.55
N GLU A 410 -7.89 -9.79 -8.87
CA GLU A 410 -8.91 -9.13 -8.06
C GLU A 410 -10.03 -10.14 -7.75
N CYS A 411 -10.51 -10.17 -6.49
CA CYS A 411 -11.72 -10.91 -6.14
C CYS A 411 -12.92 -10.25 -6.85
N LEU A 412 -13.79 -11.04 -7.47
CA LEU A 412 -14.97 -10.49 -8.14
C LEU A 412 -15.93 -9.83 -7.14
N HIS A 413 -16.01 -10.30 -5.89
CA HIS A 413 -16.87 -9.68 -4.87
C HIS A 413 -16.14 -9.25 -3.58
N PRO A 414 -15.41 -8.13 -3.60
CA PRO A 414 -14.74 -7.59 -2.42
C PRO A 414 -15.74 -6.79 -1.56
N HIS A 415 -16.50 -7.50 -0.73
CA HIS A 415 -17.65 -6.96 0.03
C HIS A 415 -17.40 -5.66 0.81
N TRP A 416 -16.18 -5.43 1.28
CA TRP A 416 -15.83 -4.24 2.06
C TRP A 416 -15.51 -3.01 1.21
N SER A 417 -15.05 -3.21 -0.03
CA SER A 417 -14.64 -2.13 -0.93
C SER A 417 -15.78 -1.73 -1.86
N TYR A 418 -16.59 -2.70 -2.30
CA TYR A 418 -17.70 -2.47 -3.22
C TYR A 418 -18.97 -3.22 -2.78
N PRO A 419 -19.62 -2.83 -1.66
CA PRO A 419 -20.91 -3.38 -1.29
C PRO A 419 -22.00 -2.96 -2.30
N PRO A 420 -23.08 -3.74 -2.48
CA PRO A 420 -24.24 -3.27 -3.24
C PRO A 420 -24.74 -1.90 -2.73
N PRO A 421 -25.12 -0.95 -3.62
CA PRO A 421 -25.23 -1.10 -5.07
C PRO A 421 -23.92 -0.92 -5.86
N SER A 422 -22.86 -0.40 -5.21
CA SER A 422 -21.60 -0.02 -5.89
C SER A 422 -20.92 -1.17 -6.63
N LYS A 423 -21.12 -2.42 -6.17
CA LYS A 423 -20.73 -3.64 -6.90
C LYS A 423 -21.13 -3.61 -8.39
N TYR A 424 -22.34 -3.12 -8.68
CA TYR A 424 -22.97 -3.17 -9.99
C TYR A 424 -22.88 -1.86 -10.77
N THR A 425 -22.49 -0.76 -10.13
CA THR A 425 -22.58 0.58 -10.73
C THR A 425 -21.26 1.33 -10.77
N ASP A 426 -20.29 1.00 -9.89
CA ASP A 426 -18.99 1.65 -9.90
C ASP A 426 -18.09 1.05 -10.99
N ILE A 427 -17.58 1.89 -11.89
CA ILE A 427 -16.68 1.48 -12.97
C ILE A 427 -15.39 0.79 -12.48
N ARG A 428 -15.03 1.00 -11.21
CA ARG A 428 -13.84 0.41 -10.58
C ARG A 428 -14.14 -0.93 -9.90
N SER A 429 -15.40 -1.30 -9.72
CA SER A 429 -15.77 -2.60 -9.15
C SER A 429 -15.24 -3.74 -10.04
N PRO A 430 -14.53 -4.74 -9.49
CA PRO A 430 -14.08 -5.90 -10.26
C PRO A 430 -15.25 -6.62 -10.93
N TYR A 431 -16.37 -6.80 -10.22
CA TYR A 431 -17.58 -7.37 -10.79
C TYR A 431 -18.13 -6.55 -11.96
N TYR A 432 -18.20 -5.22 -11.83
CA TYR A 432 -18.65 -4.34 -12.91
C TYR A 432 -17.76 -4.49 -14.14
N ARG A 433 -16.43 -4.39 -13.96
CA ARG A 433 -15.44 -4.54 -15.04
C ARG A 433 -15.53 -5.90 -15.69
N PHE A 434 -15.69 -6.97 -14.91
CA PHE A 434 -15.87 -8.32 -15.42
C PHE A 434 -17.12 -8.42 -16.30
N ARG A 435 -18.23 -7.80 -15.91
CA ARG A 435 -19.46 -7.77 -16.71
C ARG A 435 -19.34 -6.98 -18.02
N GLN A 436 -18.34 -6.10 -18.14
CA GLN A 436 -18.01 -5.41 -19.40
C GLN A 436 -17.13 -6.25 -20.34
N LEU A 437 -16.62 -7.41 -19.91
CA LEU A 437 -15.81 -8.28 -20.77
C LEU A 437 -16.64 -8.88 -21.91
N SER A 438 -15.94 -9.25 -22.99
CA SER A 438 -16.57 -9.96 -24.10
C SER A 438 -17.24 -11.25 -23.62
N LEU A 439 -18.29 -11.67 -24.33
CA LEU A 439 -18.97 -12.94 -24.03
C LEU A 439 -17.99 -14.12 -24.04
N LYS A 440 -17.00 -14.11 -24.93
CA LYS A 440 -15.98 -15.17 -25.00
C LYS A 440 -15.16 -15.26 -23.71
N GLN A 441 -14.62 -14.14 -23.22
CA GLN A 441 -13.86 -14.11 -21.95
C GLN A 441 -14.72 -14.58 -20.76
N ARG A 442 -16.01 -14.23 -20.75
CA ARG A 442 -16.93 -14.67 -19.70
C ARG A 442 -17.31 -16.15 -19.81
N PHE A 443 -17.39 -16.70 -21.03
CA PHE A 443 -17.53 -18.15 -21.24
C PHE A 443 -16.29 -18.91 -20.80
N ASP A 444 -15.10 -18.42 -21.10
CA ASP A 444 -13.84 -19.06 -20.69
C ASP A 444 -13.71 -19.08 -19.14
N ALA A 445 -14.14 -18.01 -18.48
CA ALA A 445 -14.25 -17.96 -17.02
C ALA A 445 -15.30 -18.95 -16.45
N LEU A 446 -16.46 -19.10 -17.10
CA LEU A 446 -17.45 -20.10 -16.69
C LEU A 446 -16.97 -21.53 -16.93
N ASP A 447 -16.27 -21.81 -18.03
CA ASP A 447 -15.69 -23.14 -18.27
C ASP A 447 -14.61 -23.48 -17.22
N THR A 448 -13.83 -22.48 -16.77
CA THR A 448 -12.92 -22.61 -15.62
C THR A 448 -13.68 -23.06 -14.36
N ILE A 449 -14.78 -22.36 -14.02
CA ILE A 449 -15.62 -22.68 -12.86
C ILE A 449 -16.22 -24.08 -13.00
N PHE A 450 -16.78 -24.40 -14.16
CA PHE A 450 -17.50 -25.64 -14.38
C PHE A 450 -16.59 -26.86 -14.42
N THR A 451 -15.41 -26.74 -15.02
CA THR A 451 -14.37 -27.78 -14.99
C THR A 451 -13.87 -28.02 -13.57
N PHE A 452 -13.71 -26.95 -12.78
CA PHE A 452 -13.37 -27.10 -11.37
C PHE A 452 -14.49 -27.78 -10.57
N LEU A 453 -15.75 -27.38 -10.73
CA LEU A 453 -16.87 -28.01 -10.03
C LEU A 453 -17.09 -29.47 -10.45
N GLU A 454 -16.84 -29.82 -11.71
CA GLU A 454 -16.80 -31.22 -12.15
C GLU A 454 -15.70 -32.01 -11.42
N TYR A 455 -14.50 -31.43 -11.28
CA TYR A 455 -13.43 -32.07 -10.52
C TYR A 455 -13.80 -32.25 -9.04
N VAL A 456 -14.38 -31.24 -8.41
CA VAL A 456 -14.88 -31.27 -7.02
C VAL A 456 -15.89 -32.40 -6.83
N ASP A 457 -16.84 -32.54 -7.75
CA ASP A 457 -17.84 -33.60 -7.76
C ASP A 457 -17.22 -34.99 -7.90
N ARG A 458 -16.26 -35.18 -8.82
CA ARG A 458 -15.51 -36.44 -8.95
C ARG A 458 -14.72 -36.79 -7.69
N CYS A 459 -14.23 -35.79 -6.97
CA CYS A 459 -13.57 -35.96 -5.67
C CYS A 459 -14.57 -36.26 -4.53
N GLY A 460 -15.86 -36.27 -4.81
CA GLY A 460 -16.92 -36.59 -3.86
C GLY A 460 -17.22 -35.43 -2.91
N TYR A 461 -17.22 -34.20 -3.39
CA TYR A 461 -17.52 -33.00 -2.59
C TYR A 461 -18.71 -32.20 -3.15
N VAL A 462 -19.42 -31.52 -2.26
CA VAL A 462 -20.39 -30.46 -2.58
C VAL A 462 -19.76 -29.10 -2.29
N ALA A 463 -19.90 -28.18 -3.25
CA ALA A 463 -19.34 -26.82 -3.20
C ALA A 463 -20.22 -25.85 -2.37
N ILE A 464 -20.30 -26.08 -1.06
CA ILE A 464 -20.99 -25.19 -0.10
C ILE A 464 -20.26 -23.83 -0.02
N ASP A 465 -21.03 -22.74 0.13
CA ASP A 465 -20.50 -21.36 0.20
C ASP A 465 -19.68 -20.95 -1.03
N PHE A 466 -20.10 -21.39 -2.23
CA PHE A 466 -19.43 -21.06 -3.48
C PHE A 466 -20.19 -19.99 -4.26
N TYR A 467 -19.61 -18.80 -4.37
CA TYR A 467 -20.18 -17.64 -5.05
C TYR A 467 -19.07 -16.77 -5.66
N ASP A 468 -19.42 -15.57 -6.13
CA ASP A 468 -18.48 -14.63 -6.75
C ASP A 468 -17.38 -14.10 -5.80
N GLY A 469 -17.49 -14.34 -4.49
CA GLY A 469 -16.40 -14.12 -3.52
C GLY A 469 -15.26 -15.14 -3.65
N ASN A 470 -15.53 -16.32 -4.22
CA ASN A 470 -14.55 -17.38 -4.43
C ASN A 470 -13.75 -17.24 -5.72
N MET A 471 -14.01 -16.20 -6.51
CA MET A 471 -13.46 -16.04 -7.86
C MET A 471 -12.42 -14.91 -7.87
N LEU A 472 -11.16 -15.26 -8.12
CA LEU A 472 -10.07 -14.33 -8.39
C LEU A 472 -9.87 -14.23 -9.90
N TYR A 473 -9.92 -13.02 -10.45
CA TYR A 473 -9.74 -12.77 -11.88
C TYR A 473 -8.58 -11.82 -12.14
N ASN A 474 -7.67 -12.20 -13.04
CA ASN A 474 -6.61 -11.34 -13.52
C ASN A 474 -7.02 -10.73 -14.87
N PHE A 475 -7.31 -9.44 -14.88
CA PHE A 475 -7.80 -8.72 -16.06
C PHE A 475 -6.73 -8.49 -17.15
N GLU A 476 -5.45 -8.66 -16.84
CA GLU A 476 -4.36 -8.51 -17.80
C GLU A 476 -4.16 -9.80 -18.62
N THR A 477 -4.30 -10.95 -17.96
CA THR A 477 -4.05 -12.28 -18.54
C THR A 477 -5.32 -13.05 -18.88
N ASN A 478 -6.49 -12.56 -18.44
CA ASN A 478 -7.79 -13.22 -18.53
C ASN A 478 -7.90 -14.57 -17.79
N VAL A 479 -7.03 -14.80 -16.81
CA VAL A 479 -7.01 -16.06 -16.05
C VAL A 479 -7.88 -15.94 -14.80
N MET A 480 -8.70 -16.96 -14.55
CA MET A 480 -9.47 -17.12 -13.32
C MET A 480 -8.87 -18.20 -12.42
N LYS A 481 -8.87 -17.95 -11.10
CA LYS A 481 -8.63 -18.95 -10.07
C LYS A 481 -9.72 -18.94 -9.02
N ILE A 482 -9.91 -20.09 -8.38
CA ILE A 482 -10.85 -20.33 -7.31
C ILE A 482 -10.14 -20.29 -5.96
N CYS A 483 -10.76 -19.65 -4.97
CA CYS A 483 -10.31 -19.56 -3.59
C CYS A 483 -11.45 -19.76 -2.59
N ASP A 484 -11.12 -19.74 -1.30
CA ASP A 484 -12.07 -19.73 -0.19
C ASP A 484 -13.03 -20.94 -0.16
N ILE A 485 -12.51 -22.14 -0.47
CA ILE A 485 -13.29 -23.41 -0.52
C ILE A 485 -13.46 -24.07 0.85
N ASP A 486 -13.38 -23.30 1.92
CA ASP A 486 -13.25 -23.81 3.30
C ASP A 486 -14.48 -24.56 3.81
N PHE A 487 -15.64 -24.34 3.18
CA PHE A 487 -16.90 -24.97 3.54
C PHE A 487 -17.27 -26.17 2.66
N PHE A 488 -16.43 -26.56 1.70
CA PHE A 488 -16.76 -27.71 0.86
C PHE A 488 -16.82 -28.98 1.72
N GLU A 489 -17.87 -29.79 1.53
CA GLU A 489 -18.13 -30.96 2.34
C GLU A 489 -18.17 -32.24 1.50
N LYS A 490 -17.81 -33.37 2.12
CA LYS A 490 -17.93 -34.68 1.46
C LYS A 490 -19.39 -35.01 1.20
N MET A 491 -19.71 -35.41 -0.03
CA MET A 491 -21.06 -35.77 -0.42
C MET A 491 -21.31 -37.30 -0.32
N PRO A 492 -22.55 -37.73 -0.06
CA PRO A 492 -23.69 -36.88 0.31
C PRO A 492 -23.54 -36.35 1.74
N CYS A 493 -24.02 -35.13 1.98
CA CYS A 493 -24.11 -34.55 3.34
C CYS A 493 -25.48 -33.91 3.58
N GLN A 494 -25.70 -33.43 4.80
CA GLN A 494 -26.90 -32.68 5.20
C GLN A 494 -26.48 -31.31 5.73
N PRO A 495 -27.31 -30.27 5.61
CA PRO A 495 -27.03 -28.97 6.20
C PRO A 495 -26.85 -29.08 7.73
N ASN A 496 -25.66 -28.74 8.23
CA ASN A 496 -25.28 -28.87 9.64
C ASN A 496 -25.29 -27.54 10.41
N GLN A 497 -25.59 -26.43 9.73
CA GLN A 497 -25.64 -25.07 10.27
C GLN A 497 -26.48 -24.17 9.33
N PRO A 498 -26.90 -22.97 9.75
CA PRO A 498 -27.50 -21.99 8.82
C PRO A 498 -26.59 -21.82 7.60
N PRO A 499 -27.15 -21.67 6.40
CA PRO A 499 -26.36 -21.58 5.18
C PRO A 499 -25.38 -20.42 5.26
N TRP A 500 -24.12 -20.71 4.94
CA TRP A 500 -23.10 -19.68 4.72
C TRP A 500 -23.14 -19.23 3.26
N GLY A 501 -22.77 -17.97 3.04
CA GLY A 501 -22.59 -17.43 1.69
C GLY A 501 -23.68 -16.52 1.17
N SER A 502 -23.63 -16.32 -0.14
CA SER A 502 -24.56 -15.44 -0.83
C SER A 502 -25.88 -16.14 -1.15
N PRO A 503 -27.04 -15.58 -0.75
CA PRO A 503 -28.35 -16.09 -1.17
C PRO A 503 -28.51 -16.19 -2.69
N ARG A 504 -27.73 -15.43 -3.46
CA ARG A 504 -27.73 -15.45 -4.94
C ARG A 504 -27.28 -16.78 -5.53
N TYR A 505 -26.48 -17.54 -4.78
CA TYR A 505 -25.91 -18.81 -5.21
C TYR A 505 -26.45 -20.00 -4.45
N LEU A 506 -27.21 -19.75 -3.38
CA LEU A 506 -27.64 -20.74 -2.40
C LEU A 506 -28.72 -21.67 -2.98
N ALA A 507 -28.46 -22.97 -2.98
CA ALA A 507 -29.44 -23.96 -3.41
C ALA A 507 -30.56 -24.09 -2.36
N PRO A 508 -31.84 -24.22 -2.77
CA PRO A 508 -32.97 -24.32 -1.85
C PRO A 508 -32.84 -25.40 -0.77
N GLU A 509 -32.23 -26.54 -1.11
CA GLU A 509 -32.00 -27.65 -0.17
C GLU A 509 -30.98 -27.33 0.94
N GLU A 510 -30.07 -26.38 0.74
CA GLU A 510 -29.09 -25.96 1.76
C GLU A 510 -29.77 -25.29 2.98
N ASN A 511 -31.02 -24.84 2.83
CA ASN A 511 -31.85 -24.27 3.88
C ASN A 511 -32.76 -25.27 4.62
N GLN A 512 -32.71 -26.55 4.26
CA GLN A 512 -33.66 -27.55 4.76
C GLN A 512 -32.94 -28.56 5.66
N SER A 513 -33.25 -28.57 6.95
CA SER A 513 -32.49 -29.29 8.00
C SER A 513 -32.42 -30.83 7.89
N ASN A 514 -32.88 -31.44 6.79
CA ASN A 514 -32.74 -32.87 6.52
C ASN A 514 -32.54 -33.18 5.02
N ALA A 515 -32.43 -32.17 4.16
CA ALA A 515 -32.23 -32.40 2.74
C ALA A 515 -30.84 -32.97 2.47
N ILE A 516 -30.74 -33.77 1.42
CA ILE A 516 -29.47 -34.35 0.96
C ILE A 516 -28.82 -33.35 0.03
N LEU A 517 -27.58 -32.97 0.33
CA LEU A 517 -26.72 -32.21 -0.55
C LEU A 517 -25.86 -33.18 -1.35
N ASP A 518 -25.95 -33.12 -2.68
CA ASP A 518 -25.27 -34.01 -3.61
C ASP A 518 -24.88 -33.31 -4.91
N HIS A 519 -24.58 -34.07 -5.96
CA HIS A 519 -24.22 -33.55 -7.29
C HIS A 519 -25.29 -32.59 -7.86
N ARG A 520 -26.58 -32.74 -7.52
CA ARG A 520 -27.65 -31.82 -7.96
C ARG A 520 -27.56 -30.46 -7.29
N THR A 521 -26.98 -30.40 -6.09
CA THR A 521 -26.62 -29.15 -5.42
C THR A 521 -25.46 -28.46 -6.15
N ASN A 522 -24.46 -29.22 -6.61
CA ASN A 522 -23.40 -28.67 -7.46
C ASN A 522 -23.95 -28.18 -8.81
N VAL A 523 -24.87 -28.91 -9.45
CA VAL A 523 -25.56 -28.47 -10.69
C VAL A 523 -26.27 -27.13 -10.47
N PHE A 524 -26.99 -26.97 -9.35
CA PHE A 524 -27.58 -25.67 -9.00
C PHE A 524 -26.53 -24.58 -8.93
N ARG A 525 -25.39 -24.86 -8.29
CA ARG A 525 -24.29 -23.90 -8.17
C ARG A 525 -23.74 -23.48 -9.53
N MET A 526 -23.63 -24.42 -10.48
CA MET A 526 -23.21 -24.12 -11.85
C MET A 526 -24.22 -23.19 -12.55
N GLY A 527 -25.52 -23.47 -12.43
CA GLY A 527 -26.58 -22.61 -12.97
C GLY A 527 -26.57 -21.21 -12.34
N ALA A 528 -26.41 -21.12 -11.02
CA ALA A 528 -26.35 -19.85 -10.31
C ALA A 528 -25.09 -19.04 -10.70
N CYS A 529 -23.95 -19.69 -10.93
CA CYS A 529 -22.77 -19.03 -11.50
C CYS A 529 -23.03 -18.50 -12.90
N ALA A 530 -23.76 -19.25 -13.73
CA ALA A 530 -24.15 -18.78 -15.06
C ALA A 530 -25.01 -17.52 -14.97
N PHE A 531 -26.04 -17.48 -14.12
CA PHE A 531 -26.85 -16.27 -13.90
C PHE A 531 -26.05 -15.15 -13.23
N GLY A 532 -25.09 -15.47 -12.37
CA GLY A 532 -24.23 -14.49 -11.73
C GLY A 532 -23.25 -13.81 -12.69
N LEU A 533 -22.77 -14.52 -13.71
CA LEU A 533 -21.74 -14.00 -14.63
C LEU A 533 -22.27 -13.61 -16.01
N LEU A 534 -23.45 -14.12 -16.41
CA LEU A 534 -24.12 -13.84 -17.69
C LEU A 534 -25.51 -13.22 -17.55
N GLY A 535 -26.10 -13.20 -16.36
CA GLY A 535 -27.51 -12.84 -16.15
C GLY A 535 -27.78 -11.83 -15.03
N GLY A 536 -29.02 -11.84 -14.54
CA GLY A 536 -29.52 -10.98 -13.47
C GLY A 536 -29.37 -11.53 -12.04
N GLU A 537 -28.43 -12.45 -11.80
CA GLU A 537 -28.25 -13.14 -10.52
C GLU A 537 -29.54 -13.83 -10.04
N LEU A 538 -30.27 -13.26 -9.06
CA LEU A 538 -31.53 -13.81 -8.55
C LEU A 538 -32.72 -13.59 -9.51
N ASP A 539 -32.62 -12.59 -10.39
CA ASP A 539 -33.61 -12.37 -11.43
C ASP A 539 -33.20 -13.18 -12.67
N HIS A 540 -33.78 -14.37 -12.77
CA HIS A 540 -33.58 -15.28 -13.90
C HIS A 540 -34.40 -14.90 -15.14
N SER A 541 -34.83 -13.64 -15.29
CA SER A 541 -35.52 -13.19 -16.51
C SER A 541 -34.58 -13.19 -17.71
N PHE A 542 -35.05 -13.72 -18.85
CA PHE A 542 -34.28 -13.71 -20.10
C PHE A 542 -33.85 -12.31 -20.55
N SER A 543 -34.61 -11.26 -20.20
CA SER A 543 -34.27 -9.87 -20.52
C SER A 543 -32.98 -9.36 -19.86
N LEU A 544 -32.50 -10.04 -18.81
CA LEU A 544 -31.24 -9.72 -18.13
C LEU A 544 -30.10 -10.69 -18.53
N TRP A 545 -30.37 -11.62 -19.44
CA TRP A 545 -29.43 -12.63 -19.88
C TRP A 545 -28.65 -12.16 -21.13
N ASP A 546 -27.33 -12.23 -21.06
CA ASP A 546 -26.47 -11.70 -22.12
C ASP A 546 -26.15 -12.70 -23.24
N ALA A 547 -26.41 -13.99 -23.03
CA ALA A 547 -26.07 -15.05 -23.98
C ALA A 547 -27.31 -15.54 -24.77
N ASN A 548 -27.17 -16.63 -25.52
CA ASN A 548 -28.28 -17.16 -26.32
C ASN A 548 -29.34 -17.88 -25.46
N GLU A 549 -30.51 -18.11 -26.07
CA GLU A 549 -31.67 -18.77 -25.47
C GLU A 549 -31.39 -20.21 -25.02
N LEU A 550 -30.60 -20.99 -25.77
CA LEU A 550 -30.28 -22.37 -25.43
C LEU A 550 -29.47 -22.45 -24.12
N LEU A 551 -28.44 -21.60 -23.98
CA LEU A 551 -27.66 -21.50 -22.72
C LEU A 551 -28.53 -21.02 -21.56
N TYR A 552 -29.46 -20.10 -21.82
CA TYR A 552 -30.42 -19.65 -20.82
C TYR A 552 -31.31 -20.80 -20.32
N THR A 553 -31.89 -21.60 -21.24
CA THR A 553 -32.74 -22.73 -20.85
C THR A 553 -31.98 -23.78 -20.03
N ILE A 554 -30.72 -24.04 -20.40
CA ILE A 554 -29.84 -24.97 -19.65
C ILE A 554 -29.56 -24.42 -18.24
N ALA A 555 -29.17 -23.15 -18.11
CA ALA A 555 -28.95 -22.51 -16.82
C ALA A 555 -30.22 -22.48 -15.97
N LEU A 556 -31.37 -22.18 -16.58
CA LEU A 556 -32.66 -22.12 -15.91
C LEU A 556 -33.08 -23.49 -15.35
N ARG A 557 -32.86 -24.57 -16.11
CA ARG A 557 -33.08 -25.95 -15.63
C ARG A 557 -32.17 -26.29 -14.46
N ALA A 558 -30.91 -25.86 -14.51
CA ALA A 558 -29.94 -26.13 -13.44
C ALA A 558 -30.33 -25.46 -12.12
N VAL A 559 -30.97 -24.28 -12.14
CA VAL A 559 -31.44 -23.57 -10.93
C VAL A 559 -32.88 -23.90 -10.54
N ALA A 560 -33.47 -24.98 -11.06
CA ALA A 560 -34.83 -25.39 -10.68
C ALA A 560 -34.95 -25.59 -9.15
N LEU A 561 -36.08 -25.15 -8.58
CA LEU A 561 -36.28 -25.21 -7.12
C LEU A 561 -36.28 -26.64 -6.59
N ASN A 562 -36.83 -27.57 -7.38
CA ASN A 562 -36.82 -28.99 -7.10
C ASN A 562 -35.53 -29.62 -7.67
N PRO A 563 -34.65 -30.22 -6.84
CA PRO A 563 -33.41 -30.84 -7.31
C PRO A 563 -33.62 -31.90 -8.38
N PHE A 564 -34.75 -32.61 -8.37
CA PHE A 564 -35.05 -33.69 -9.34
C PHE A 564 -35.40 -33.19 -10.74
N GLU A 565 -35.70 -31.90 -10.90
CA GLU A 565 -35.95 -31.26 -12.21
C GLU A 565 -34.64 -30.77 -12.87
N ARG A 566 -33.57 -30.65 -12.09
CA ARG A 566 -32.22 -30.31 -12.57
C ARG A 566 -31.59 -31.48 -13.32
N HIS A 567 -30.48 -31.22 -14.01
CA HIS A 567 -29.61 -32.26 -14.55
C HIS A 567 -29.23 -33.26 -13.46
N SER A 568 -29.23 -34.53 -13.83
CA SER A 568 -28.97 -35.66 -12.93
C SER A 568 -27.50 -35.85 -12.60
N SER A 569 -26.60 -35.10 -13.25
CA SER A 569 -25.17 -35.10 -12.97
C SER A 569 -24.50 -33.87 -13.59
N ILE A 570 -23.32 -33.51 -13.11
CA ILE A 570 -22.51 -32.44 -13.73
C ILE A 570 -22.11 -32.77 -15.18
N PRO A 571 -21.69 -34.00 -15.54
CA PRO A 571 -21.42 -34.35 -16.93
C PRO A 571 -22.61 -34.14 -17.88
N GLU A 572 -23.85 -34.41 -17.43
CA GLU A 572 -25.05 -34.14 -18.23
C GLU A 572 -25.20 -32.63 -18.49
N PHE A 573 -25.07 -31.80 -17.44
CA PHE A 573 -25.10 -30.34 -17.58
C PHE A 573 -23.99 -29.83 -18.51
N LEU A 574 -22.75 -30.27 -18.31
CA LEU A 574 -21.58 -29.85 -19.11
C LEU A 574 -21.72 -30.23 -20.58
N PHE A 575 -22.24 -31.42 -20.86
CA PHE A 575 -22.48 -31.87 -22.23
C PHE A 575 -23.48 -30.94 -22.95
N GLU A 576 -24.63 -30.64 -22.33
CA GLU A 576 -25.60 -29.71 -22.90
C GLU A 576 -25.00 -28.30 -23.05
N TRP A 577 -24.32 -27.80 -22.02
CA TRP A 577 -23.72 -26.46 -21.99
C TRP A 577 -22.66 -26.27 -23.10
N ARG A 578 -21.71 -27.20 -23.24
CA ARG A 578 -20.63 -27.11 -24.23
C ARG A 578 -21.14 -27.26 -25.66
N ASN A 579 -22.16 -28.10 -25.88
CA ASN A 579 -22.84 -28.19 -27.19
C ASN A 579 -23.53 -26.87 -27.55
N ALA A 580 -24.15 -26.22 -26.57
CA ALA A 580 -24.79 -24.92 -26.74
C ALA A 580 -23.80 -23.76 -26.96
N ILE A 581 -22.59 -23.82 -26.42
CA ILE A 581 -21.51 -22.86 -26.76
C ILE A 581 -21.03 -23.07 -28.20
N THR A 582 -20.80 -24.33 -28.61
CA THR A 582 -20.27 -24.67 -29.94
C THR A 582 -21.21 -24.24 -31.06
N SER A 583 -22.53 -24.33 -30.85
CA SER A 583 -23.52 -23.85 -31.82
C SER A 583 -23.50 -22.31 -31.99
N VAL A 584 -23.13 -21.57 -30.94
CA VAL A 584 -22.95 -20.10 -30.97
C VAL A 584 -21.70 -19.72 -31.75
N GLU A 585 -20.57 -20.35 -31.45
CA GLU A 585 -19.30 -20.06 -32.13
C GLU A 585 -19.40 -20.35 -33.64
N ASN A 586 -20.10 -21.42 -34.03
CA ASN A 586 -20.36 -21.76 -35.43
C ASN A 586 -21.30 -20.77 -36.15
N SER A 587 -22.30 -20.22 -35.46
CA SER A 587 -23.23 -19.23 -36.06
C SER A 587 -22.56 -17.85 -36.27
N ILE A 588 -21.60 -17.48 -35.43
CA ILE A 588 -20.78 -16.26 -35.59
C ILE A 588 -19.79 -16.40 -36.76
N GLN A 589 -19.17 -17.59 -36.95
CA GLN A 589 -18.28 -17.84 -38.09
C GLN A 589 -19.01 -17.91 -39.44
N CYS A 590 -20.27 -18.37 -39.48
CA CYS A 590 -21.05 -18.42 -40.72
C CYS A 590 -21.45 -17.01 -41.21
N ASN A 591 -21.71 -16.07 -40.30
CA ASN A 591 -22.05 -14.68 -40.64
C ASN A 591 -20.85 -13.83 -41.11
N THR A 592 -19.64 -14.19 -40.71
CA THR A 592 -18.39 -13.48 -41.11
C THR A 592 -17.81 -13.98 -42.44
N ARG A 593 -18.30 -15.10 -43.00
CA ARG A 593 -17.95 -15.58 -44.34
C ARG A 593 -18.89 -15.11 -45.45
N ASN A 594 -20.04 -14.51 -45.09
CA ASN A 594 -21.04 -13.99 -46.03
C ASN A 594 -21.06 -12.45 -46.12
N THR A 595 -20.05 -11.79 -45.53
CA THR A 595 -19.71 -10.37 -45.69
C THR A 595 -18.32 -10.28 -46.27
#